data_AF-A0A0C9VKA2-F1
#
_entry.id   AF-A0A0C9VKA2-F1
#
_cell.length_a   1.000
_cell.length_b   1.000
_cell.length_c   1.000
_cell.angle_alpha   90.00
_cell.angle_beta   90.00
_cell.angle_gamma   90.00
#
_symmetry.space_group_name_H-M   'P 1'
#
loop_
_entity.id
_entity.type
_entity.pdbx_description
1 polymer ?
#
loop_
_entity_poly.entity_id
_entity_poly.type
_entity_poly.pdbx_seq_one_letter_code
_entity_poly.pdbx_strand_id
1 'polypeptide(L)' 'MSRGRRYNKDAAQILVRWSLQRGFVPLPKSSQPSRIISNGQVYDFNTEAADMAKLDALDQGSKGAVTWNPVDIP' A
#
# COMPACT_ATOMS: atom_id res chain seq x y z
N MET A 1 -6.78 1.65 -14.46
CA MET A 1 -6.43 1.22 -13.09
C MET A 1 -7.71 0.79 -12.41
N SER A 2 -7.80 -0.43 -11.88
CA SER A 2 -9.02 -0.91 -11.22
C SER A 2 -9.20 -0.19 -9.88
N ARG A 3 -10.37 0.43 -9.68
CA ARG A 3 -10.77 0.95 -8.37
C ARG A 3 -11.02 -0.23 -7.44
N GLY A 4 -10.63 -0.14 -6.18
CA GLY A 4 -11.11 -1.07 -5.16
C GLY A 4 -12.59 -0.79 -4.94
N ARG A 5 -13.45 -1.49 -5.69
CA ARG A 5 -14.90 -1.21 -5.79
C ARG A 5 -15.60 -1.09 -4.44
N ARG A 6 -15.13 -1.79 -3.40
CA ARG A 6 -15.68 -1.73 -2.04
C ARG A 6 -15.49 -0.37 -1.36
N TYR A 7 -14.31 0.22 -1.51
CA TYR A 7 -13.95 1.47 -0.81
C TYR A 7 -14.17 2.72 -1.67
N ASN A 8 -14.45 2.54 -2.96
CA ASN A 8 -14.47 3.62 -3.96
C ASN A 8 -13.15 4.44 -3.95
N LYS A 9 -12.04 3.74 -3.75
CA LYS A 9 -10.68 4.31 -3.72
C LYS A 9 -9.83 3.69 -4.81
N ASP A 10 -8.82 4.44 -5.24
CA ASP A 10 -7.81 3.92 -6.15
C ASP A 10 -6.86 2.97 -5.42
N ALA A 11 -6.27 2.02 -6.17
CA ALA A 11 -5.34 1.04 -5.59
C ALA A 11 -4.18 1.71 -4.81
N ALA A 12 -3.67 2.85 -5.29
CA ALA A 12 -2.63 3.61 -4.59
C ALA A 12 -3.09 4.08 -3.20
N GLN A 13 -4.32 4.61 -3.09
CA GLN A 13 -4.89 5.04 -1.80
C GLN A 13 -5.07 3.87 -0.84
N ILE A 14 -5.49 2.71 -1.35
CA ILE A 14 -5.64 1.48 -0.55
C ILE A 14 -4.28 1.04 0.01
N LEU A 15 -3.22 1.05 -0.81
CA LEU A 15 -1.87 0.67 -0.38
C LEU A 15 -1.27 1.67 0.62
N VAL A 16 -1.47 2.98 0.41
CA VAL A 16 -1.04 4.00 1.38
C VAL A 16 -1.80 3.81 2.70
N ARG A 17 -3.12 3.57 2.65
CA ARG A 17 -3.92 3.33 3.87
C ARG A 17 -3.50 2.05 4.59
N TRP A 18 -3.24 0.96 3.86
CA TRP A 18 -2.71 -0.28 4.44
C TRP A 18 -1.39 -0.02 5.18
N SER A 19 -0.46 0.73 4.58
CA SER A 19 0.83 1.08 5.19
C SER A 19 0.64 1.86 6.50
N LEU A 20 -0.26 2.86 6.51
CA LEU A 20 -0.60 3.62 7.72
C LEU A 20 -1.20 2.74 8.82
N GLN A 21 -2.13 1.83 8.48
CA GLN A 21 -2.77 0.93 9.46
C GLN A 21 -1.79 -0.10 10.05
N ARG A 22 -0.71 -0.44 9.33
CA ARG A 22 0.39 -1.28 9.85
C ARG A 22 1.35 -0.50 10.76
N GLY A 23 1.17 0.81 10.90
CA GLY A 23 2.04 1.68 11.69
C GLY A 23 3.29 2.15 10.95
N PHE A 24 3.35 1.99 9.62
CA PHE A 24 4.46 2.47 8.81
C PHE A 24 4.26 3.93 8.38
N VAL A 25 5.35 4.54 7.90
CA VAL A 25 5.34 5.90 7.32
C VAL A 25 5.49 5.80 5.79
N PRO A 26 4.40 5.78 5.02
CA PRO A 26 4.49 5.70 3.57
C PRO A 26 5.03 6.99 2.96
N LEU A 27 5.93 6.85 1.98
CA LEU A 27 6.53 7.96 1.22
C LEU A 27 6.19 7.86 -0.29
N PRO A 28 4.91 8.07 -0.67
CA PRO A 28 4.49 7.88 -2.06
C PRO A 28 5.05 8.98 -2.97
N LYS A 29 5.88 8.60 -3.94
CA LYS A 29 6.42 9.51 -4.96
C LYS A 29 5.39 9.83 -6.04
N SER A 30 5.23 11.11 -6.37
CA SER A 30 4.58 11.51 -7.62
C SER A 30 5.03 12.89 -8.10
N SER A 31 5.09 13.08 -9.43
CA SER A 31 5.26 14.39 -10.07
C SER A 31 3.93 14.96 -10.60
N GLN A 32 2.85 14.19 -10.56
CA GLN A 32 1.53 14.62 -11.04
C GLN A 32 0.73 15.25 -9.88
N PRO A 33 0.34 16.53 -9.95
CA PRO A 33 -0.34 17.21 -8.85
C PRO A 33 -1.61 16.49 -8.36
N SER A 34 -2.42 15.95 -9.28
CA SER A 34 -3.63 15.19 -8.94
C SER A 34 -3.33 13.93 -8.12
N ARG A 35 -2.22 13.25 -8.38
CA ARG A 35 -1.78 12.07 -7.63
C ARG A 35 -1.21 12.43 -6.27
N ILE A 36 -0.49 13.55 -6.16
CA ILE A 36 0.00 14.06 -4.87
C ILE A 36 -1.19 14.30 -3.93
N ILE A 37 -2.24 14.95 -4.43
CA ILE A 37 -3.48 15.18 -3.68
C ILE A 37 -4.16 13.85 -3.35
N SER A 38 -4.38 12.97 -4.33
CA SER A 38 -5.04 11.67 -4.14
C SER A 38 -4.33 10.80 -3.10
N ASN A 39 -2.99 10.76 -3.12
CA ASN A 39 -2.19 10.00 -2.15
C ASN A 39 -2.36 10.51 -0.70
N GLY A 40 -2.74 11.78 -0.49
CA GLY A 40 -3.05 12.33 0.82
C GLY A 40 -4.49 12.09 1.30
N GLN A 41 -5.41 11.76 0.39
CA GLN A 41 -6.84 11.55 0.68
C GLN A 41 -7.11 10.10 1.15
N VAL A 42 -6.45 9.73 2.25
CA VAL A 42 -6.43 8.34 2.77
C VAL A 42 -6.87 8.21 4.23
N TYR A 43 -7.40 9.29 4.81
CA TYR A 43 -7.84 9.33 6.22
C TYR A 43 -9.35 9.24 6.40
N ASP A 44 -10.10 9.28 5.30
CA ASP A 44 -11.57 9.23 5.26
C ASP A 44 -12.13 7.81 5.13
N PHE A 45 -11.28 6.77 5.19
CA PHE A 45 -11.69 5.37 5.19
C PHE A 45 -10.74 4.48 5.99
N ASN A 46 -11.18 3.27 6.29
CA ASN A 46 -10.40 2.20 6.88
C ASN A 46 -10.52 0.95 6.02
N THR A 47 -9.40 0.25 5.83
CA THR A 47 -9.40 -1.11 5.28
C THR A 47 -9.81 -2.07 6.40
N GLU A 48 -10.81 -2.90 6.14
CA GLU A 48 -11.30 -3.91 7.07
C GLU A 48 -10.23 -4.97 7.37
N ALA A 49 -10.29 -5.59 8.55
CA ALA A 49 -9.33 -6.61 8.96
C ALA A 49 -9.20 -7.77 7.96
N ALA A 50 -10.31 -8.19 7.35
CA ALA A 50 -10.30 -9.27 6.35
C ALA A 50 -9.57 -8.88 5.05
N ASP A 51 -9.62 -7.62 4.65
CA ASP A 51 -8.89 -7.15 3.47
C ASP A 51 -7.43 -6.82 3.79
N MET A 52 -7.16 -6.30 4.99
CA MET A 52 -5.80 -6.17 5.52
C MET A 52 -5.09 -7.52 5.51
N ALA A 53 -5.74 -8.59 6.00
CA ALA A 53 -5.18 -9.94 5.99
C ALA A 53 -4.88 -10.46 4.57
N LYS A 54 -5.72 -10.11 3.57
CA LYS A 54 -5.44 -10.48 2.17
C LYS A 54 -4.23 -9.73 1.62
N LEU A 55 -4.07 -8.45 1.94
CA LEU A 55 -2.91 -7.66 1.53
C LEU A 55 -1.64 -8.18 2.18
N ASP A 56 -1.70 -8.51 3.48
CA ASP A 56 -0.58 -9.08 4.23
C ASP A 56 -0.15 -10.43 3.62
N ALA A 57 -1.10 -11.26 3.16
CA ALA A 57 -0.82 -12.54 2.51
C ALA A 57 -0.16 -12.43 1.12
N LEU A 58 -0.03 -11.23 0.55
CA LEU A 58 0.69 -11.01 -0.72
C LEU A 58 2.21 -10.93 -0.54
N ASP A 59 2.71 -10.84 0.69
CA ASP A 59 4.14 -10.86 0.96
C ASP A 59 4.76 -12.20 0.55
N GLN A 60 5.83 -12.12 -0.23
CA GLN A 60 6.58 -13.29 -0.72
C GLN A 60 7.95 -13.41 -0.05
N GLY A 61 8.25 -12.55 0.94
CA GLY A 61 9.56 -12.48 1.59
C GLY A 61 10.68 -12.30 0.57
N SER A 62 11.79 -12.99 0.77
CA SER A 62 12.99 -12.90 -0.08
C SER A 62 12.73 -13.34 -1.53
N LYS A 63 11.69 -14.16 -1.79
CA LYS A 63 11.30 -14.55 -3.16
C LYS A 63 10.63 -13.41 -3.94
N GLY A 64 10.08 -12.41 -3.25
CA GLY A 64 9.49 -11.22 -3.88
C GLY A 64 10.52 -10.16 -4.27
N ALA A 65 11.79 -10.32 -3.90
CA ALA A 65 12.84 -9.37 -4.23
C ALA A 65 13.21 -9.46 -5.72
N VAL A 66 13.23 -8.31 -6.40
CA VAL A 66 13.62 -8.21 -7.83
C VAL A 66 15.13 -8.05 -8.04
N THR A 67 15.88 -7.91 -6.97
CA THR A 67 17.34 -7.76 -6.95
C THR A 67 17.88 -8.42 -5.69
N TRP A 68 19.20 -8.55 -5.61
CA TRP A 68 19.87 -9.04 -4.41
C TRP A 68 19.46 -8.22 -3.17
N ASN A 69 19.07 -8.93 -2.12
CA ASN A 69 18.58 -8.36 -0.87
C ASN A 69 19.46 -8.84 0.30
N PRO A 70 20.20 -7.96 0.99
CA PRO A 70 21.05 -8.33 2.13
C PRO A 70 20.29 -8.58 3.44
N VAL A 71 18.97 -8.76 3.41
CA VAL A 71 18.20 -8.97 4.64
C VAL A 71 18.57 -10.29 5.34
N ASP A 72 19.01 -11.30 4.58
CA ASP A 72 19.30 -12.66 5.09
C ASP A 72 20.77 -13.09 4.92
N ILE A 73 21.71 -12.16 4.73
CA ILE A 73 23.14 -12.50 4.67
C ILE A 73 23.72 -12.68 6.10
N PRO A 74 24.68 -13.61 6.30
CA PRO A 74 25.38 -13.77 7.57
C PRO A 74 26.08 -12.49 8.06
#